data_AF-A0A1Z9AR42-F1
#
_entry.id   AF-A0A1Z9AR42-F1
#
_cell.length_a   1.000
_cell.length_b   1.000
_cell.length_c   1.000
_cell.angle_alpha   90.00
_cell.angle_beta   90.00
_cell.angle_gamma   90.00
#
_symmetry.space_group_name_H-M   'P 1'
#
loop_
_entity.id
_entity.type
_entity.pdbx_description
1 polymer ?
#
loop_
_entity_poly.entity_id
_entity_poly.type
_entity_poly.pdbx_seq_one_letter_code
_entity_poly.pdbx_strand_id
1 'polypeptide(L)' 'MLHSRRKITGTFSQVPEGEEFITHRNPNKPLDCDTLKFIKCTQETRNAHNREFGDQTIHLDQPCWWFQEV' A
#
# COMPACT_ATOMS: atom_id res chain seq x y z
N MET A 1 -0.52 -20.29 -16.30
CA MET A 1 -1.18 -20.51 -14.99
C MET A 1 -1.76 -19.16 -14.58
N LEU A 2 -3.10 -19.04 -14.44
CA LEU A 2 -3.71 -17.79 -13.98
C LEU A 2 -3.39 -17.65 -12.49
N HIS A 3 -2.39 -16.83 -12.14
CA HIS A 3 -2.18 -16.42 -10.76
C HIS A 3 -3.43 -15.64 -10.36
N SER A 4 -4.34 -16.29 -9.63
CA SER A 4 -5.50 -15.61 -9.07
C SER A 4 -4.98 -14.70 -7.97
N ARG A 5 -5.27 -13.40 -8.06
CA ARG A 5 -4.89 -12.42 -7.05
C ARG A 5 -6.13 -11.90 -6.37
N ARG A 6 -6.16 -11.94 -5.05
CA ARG A 6 -7.25 -11.40 -4.24
C ARG A 6 -6.89 -10.00 -3.76
N LYS A 7 -7.75 -9.02 -4.04
CA LYS A 7 -7.64 -7.67 -3.46
C LYS A 7 -7.96 -7.75 -1.97
N ILE A 8 -7.03 -7.28 -1.14
CA ILE A 8 -7.20 -7.13 0.31
C ILE A 8 -7.20 -5.64 0.63
N THR A 9 -8.18 -5.19 1.40
CA THR A 9 -8.29 -3.80 1.88
C THR A 9 -8.04 -3.76 3.37
N GLY A 10 -7.27 -2.79 3.85
CA GLY A 10 -6.89 -2.68 5.26
C GLY A 10 -6.14 -1.39 5.54
N THR A 11 -5.26 -1.42 6.52
CA THR A 11 -4.37 -0.31 6.88
C THR A 11 -2.91 -0.65 6.60
N PHE A 12 -2.05 0.36 6.49
CA PHE A 12 -0.61 0.15 6.27
C PHE A 12 0.06 -0.76 7.32
N SER A 13 -0.44 -0.74 8.57
CA SER A 13 0.01 -1.66 9.63
C SER A 13 -0.19 -3.14 9.29
N GLN A 14 -1.17 -3.47 8.44
CA GLN A 14 -1.52 -4.83 8.04
C GLN A 14 -0.83 -5.31 6.76
N VAL A 15 -0.27 -4.37 5.97
CA VAL A 15 0.49 -4.71 4.76
C VAL A 15 1.74 -5.50 5.17
N PRO A 16 2.04 -6.67 4.57
CA PRO A 16 3.29 -7.37 4.83
C PRO A 16 4.53 -6.58 4.38
N GLU A 17 5.67 -6.79 5.02
CA GLU A 17 6.93 -6.21 4.51
C GLU A 17 7.27 -6.78 3.13
N GLY A 18 7.83 -5.95 2.25
CA GLY A 18 8.13 -6.29 0.86
C GLY A 18 6.92 -6.25 -0.09
N GLU A 19 5.69 -6.13 0.42
CA GLU A 19 4.49 -6.11 -0.41
C GLU A 19 4.22 -4.74 -1.02
N GLU A 20 3.70 -4.77 -2.26
CA GLU A 20 3.17 -3.60 -2.94
C GLU A 20 1.77 -3.27 -2.43
N PHE A 21 1.57 -2.05 -1.94
CA PHE A 21 0.26 -1.53 -1.57
C PHE A 21 -0.06 -0.21 -2.26
N ILE A 22 -1.34 0.12 -2.31
CA ILE A 22 -1.86 1.32 -2.94
C ILE A 22 -2.67 2.11 -1.90
N THR A 23 -2.43 3.41 -1.84
CA THR A 23 -3.15 4.37 -0.98
C THR A 23 -3.50 5.62 -1.79
N HIS A 24 -4.38 6.47 -1.26
CA HIS A 24 -4.63 7.78 -1.86
C HIS A 24 -3.51 8.79 -1.64
N ARG A 25 -3.39 9.73 -2.59
CA ARG A 25 -2.77 11.03 -2.32
C ARG A 25 -3.66 11.90 -1.44
N ASN A 26 -4.97 11.86 -1.66
CA ASN A 26 -5.95 12.62 -0.90
C ASN A 26 -6.90 11.69 -0.11
N PRO A 27 -6.84 11.69 1.24
CA PRO A 27 -7.67 10.80 2.07
C PRO A 27 -9.19 11.10 1.97
N ASN A 28 -9.58 12.25 1.40
CA ASN A 28 -10.98 12.64 1.22
C ASN A 28 -11.57 12.20 -0.13
N LYS A 29 -10.78 11.53 -0.98
CA LYS A 29 -11.24 11.04 -2.31
C LYS A 29 -11.52 9.53 -2.26
N PRO A 30 -12.46 9.03 -3.09
CA PRO A 30 -12.77 7.59 -3.16
C PRO A 30 -11.59 6.76 -3.69
N LEU A 31 -11.45 5.50 -3.21
CA LEU A 31 -10.45 4.44 -3.51
C LEU A 31 -10.02 4.32 -4.97
N ASP A 32 -10.88 4.69 -5.91
CA ASP A 32 -10.61 4.48 -7.34
C ASP A 32 -10.09 5.74 -8.07
N CYS A 33 -9.74 6.82 -7.34
CA CYS A 33 -9.22 8.07 -7.90
C CYS A 33 -7.97 8.57 -7.15
N ASP A 34 -6.98 9.08 -7.90
CA ASP A 34 -5.78 9.77 -7.36
C ASP A 34 -4.98 8.93 -6.34
N THR A 35 -4.40 7.83 -6.83
CA THR A 35 -3.74 6.80 -6.02
C THR A 35 -2.23 6.80 -6.21
N LEU A 36 -1.50 6.42 -5.16
CA LEU A 36 -0.07 6.14 -5.18
C LEU A 36 0.19 4.68 -4.83
N LYS A 37 1.19 4.10 -5.49
CA LYS A 37 1.67 2.76 -5.24
C LYS A 37 2.98 2.80 -4.47
N PHE A 38 3.12 1.96 -3.48
CA PHE A 38 4.30 1.88 -2.63
C PHE A 38 4.71 0.42 -2.41
N ILE A 39 5.97 0.18 -2.10
CA ILE A 39 6.48 -1.08 -1.55
C ILE A 39 6.74 -0.84 -0.07
N LYS A 40 6.18 -1.67 0.82
CA LYS A 40 6.48 -1.57 2.24
C LYS A 40 7.91 -2.03 2.50
N CYS A 41 8.76 -1.16 3.03
CA CYS A 41 10.15 -1.50 3.29
C CYS A 41 10.29 -2.24 4.63
N THR A 42 9.80 -1.62 5.70
CA THR A 42 9.87 -2.14 7.07
C THR A 42 8.61 -1.78 7.85
N GLN A 43 8.20 -2.66 8.76
CA GLN A 43 7.05 -2.50 9.63
C GLN A 43 7.37 -1.59 10.82
N GLU A 44 8.61 -1.61 11.30
CA GLU A 44 9.05 -0.82 12.47
C GLU A 44 9.12 0.69 12.20
N THR A 45 9.62 1.11 11.03
CA THR A 45 9.92 2.54 10.79
C THR A 45 8.89 3.25 9.93
N ARG A 46 7.75 2.61 9.64
CA ARG A 46 6.68 3.20 8.82
C ARG A 46 7.14 3.61 7.41
N ASN A 47 8.20 2.99 6.91
CA ASN A 47 8.82 3.38 5.66
C ASN A 47 8.25 2.58 4.49
N ALA A 48 7.87 3.30 3.45
CA ALA A 48 7.44 2.73 2.19
C ALA A 48 8.12 3.44 1.03
N HIS A 49 8.51 2.68 0.02
CA HIS A 49 9.18 3.20 -1.16
C HIS A 49 8.18 3.43 -2.29
N ASN A 50 8.19 4.63 -2.87
CA ASN A 50 7.48 4.94 -4.11
C ASN A 50 8.49 5.28 -5.21
N ARG A 51 8.25 4.77 -6.42
CA ARG A 51 9.17 4.96 -7.55
C ARG A 51 9.30 6.42 -8.02
N GLU A 52 8.24 7.22 -7.88
CA GLU A 52 8.20 8.62 -8.29
C GLU A 52 8.78 9.57 -7.22
N PHE A 53 8.53 9.28 -5.93
CA PHE A 53 8.84 10.19 -4.81
C PHE A 53 9.90 9.67 -3.84
N GLY A 54 10.45 8.48 -4.07
CA GLY A 54 11.42 7.84 -3.18
C GLY A 54 10.79 7.30 -1.90
N ASP A 55 11.59 7.26 -0.84
CA ASP A 55 11.16 6.77 0.47
C ASP A 55 10.24 7.76 1.17
N GLN A 56 9.14 7.26 1.71
CA GLN A 56 8.09 8.04 2.35
C GLN A 56 7.69 7.39 3.68
N THR A 57 7.37 8.21 4.67
CA THR A 57 6.80 7.74 5.93
C THR A 57 5.28 7.70 5.82
N ILE A 58 4.69 6.53 6.04
CA ILE A 58 3.25 6.30 5.92
C ILE A 58 2.64 6.04 7.30
N HIS A 59 1.54 6.71 7.61
CA HIS A 59 0.85 6.48 8.88
C HIS A 59 0.36 5.03 8.98
N LEU A 60 0.51 4.41 10.15
CA LEU A 60 0.10 3.00 10.37
C LEU A 60 -1.38 2.75 10.07
N ASP A 61 -2.21 3.76 10.34
CA ASP A 61 -3.66 3.70 10.19
C ASP A 61 -4.12 4.15 8.79
N GLN A 62 -3.17 4.47 7.89
CA GLN A 62 -3.47 4.90 6.53
C GLN A 62 -4.23 3.78 5.79
N PRO A 63 -5.47 4.05 5.32
CA PRO A 63 -6.22 3.07 4.54
C PRO A 63 -5.53 2.78 3.22
N CYS A 64 -5.39 1.50 2.88
CA CYS A 64 -4.75 1.03 1.67
C CYS A 64 -5.30 -0.33 1.21
N TRP A 65 -4.85 -0.78 0.04
CA TRP A 65 -5.10 -2.14 -0.44
C TRP A 65 -3.88 -2.73 -1.12
N TRP A 66 -3.80 -4.06 -1.12
CA TRP A 66 -2.76 -4.83 -1.78
C TRP A 66 -3.37 -6.10 -2.38
N PHE A 67 -2.56 -6.88 -3.09
CA PHE A 67 -2.99 -8.10 -3.74
C PHE A 67 -2.25 -9.30 -3.16
N GLN A 68 -2.99 -10.30 -2.71
CA GLN A 68 -2.42 -11.56 -2.23
C GLN A 68 -2.58 -12.63 -3.32
N GLU A 69 -1.52 -13.39 -3.59
CA GLU A 69 -1.58 -14.57 -4.46
C GLU A 69 -2.36 -15.70 -3.78
N VAL A 70 -3.22 -16.37 -4.54
CA VAL A 70 -4.13 -17.44 -4.08
C VAL A 70 -3.85 -18.73 -4.83
#